data_AF-A0A3E1B675-F1
#
_entry.id   AF-A0A3E1B675-F1
#
_cell.length_a   1.000
_cell.length_b   1.000
_cell.length_c   1.000
_cell.angle_alpha   90.00
_cell.angle_beta   90.00
_cell.angle_gamma   90.00
#
_symmetry.space_group_name_H-M   'P 1'
#
loop_
_entity.id
_entity.type
_entity.pdbx_description
1 polymer ?
#
loop_
_entity_poly.entity_id
_entity_poly.type
_entity_poly.pdbx_seq_one_letter_code
_entity_poly.pdbx_strand_id
1 'polypeptide(L)'
;MSAYGRVGRTIRKTILQAIPTMLGIVVLNFFLLKLAPGDAADVMAAESGSATVETMAALRERFGLDNPILVQLANYLNNLAHFSLGFSPRYGMPVADLIGQRLPGTLMLMLAALVIAITVGLLLGSLMATFSGRVADRVISIVSLLFYSIPGFWIGLMLILLFSVKLGWLPSGGDSTIGSRLTGLPALFDRVRYMVLPATSLALFYLAIYARLTRAAMLEVKSQDFVRTARAKGVSPFFLITRHILRNALIPITTMAGMHFGGMLGGAVVVETVYSWPGLGRLAFEAVMARDFSVLLGILLLSSFMVIVANAAVDLLQAWIDPRIGASR
;
A
#
# COMPACT_ATOMS: atom_id res chain seq x y z
N MET A 1 -12.87 30.78 -12.37
CA MET A 1 -11.45 30.39 -12.20
C MET A 1 -11.11 29.34 -13.24
N SER A 2 -10.02 29.51 -14.00
CA SER A 2 -9.55 28.49 -14.95
C SER A 2 -9.16 27.21 -14.21
N ALA A 3 -9.22 26.06 -14.89
CA ALA A 3 -8.80 24.76 -14.32
C ALA A 3 -7.38 24.84 -13.74
N TYR A 4 -6.47 25.56 -14.41
CA TYR A 4 -5.10 25.81 -13.98
C TYR A 4 -4.99 26.56 -12.64
N GLY A 5 -5.86 27.54 -12.37
CA GLY A 5 -5.86 28.27 -11.09
C GLY A 5 -6.33 27.43 -9.90
N ARG A 6 -7.16 26.41 -10.13
CA ARG A 6 -7.60 25.47 -9.09
C ARG A 6 -6.51 24.47 -8.75
N VAL A 7 -5.86 23.90 -9.78
CA VAL A 7 -4.73 22.98 -9.63
C VAL A 7 -3.59 23.63 -8.83
N GLY A 8 -3.22 24.88 -9.16
CA GLY A 8 -2.19 25.61 -8.43
C GLY A 8 -2.53 25.87 -6.95
N ARG A 9 -3.80 26.16 -6.65
CA ARG A 9 -4.27 26.35 -5.26
C ARG A 9 -4.23 25.04 -4.47
N THR A 10 -4.67 23.94 -5.06
CA THR A 10 -4.61 22.60 -4.44
C THR A 10 -3.17 22.22 -4.12
N ILE A 11 -2.26 22.32 -5.09
CA ILE A 11 -0.84 22.00 -4.89
C ILE A 11 -0.23 22.86 -3.78
N ARG A 12 -0.47 24.18 -3.79
CA ARG A 12 0.04 25.07 -2.73
C ARG A 12 -0.49 24.68 -1.35
N LYS A 13 -1.79 24.39 -1.23
CA LYS A 13 -2.41 23.96 0.02
C LYS A 13 -1.81 22.63 0.50
N THR A 14 -1.65 21.66 -0.40
CA THR A 14 -1.04 20.37 -0.10
C THR A 14 0.38 20.55 0.42
N ILE A 15 1.23 21.35 -0.24
CA ILE A 15 2.63 21.56 0.20
C ILE A 15 2.66 22.23 1.59
N LEU A 16 1.85 23.28 1.79
CA LEU A 16 1.79 23.99 3.08
C LEU A 16 1.30 23.10 4.23
N GLN A 17 0.44 22.14 3.95
CA GLN A 17 -0.02 21.16 4.95
C GLN A 17 0.97 20.00 5.10
N ALA A 18 1.61 19.56 4.02
CA ALA A 18 2.50 18.40 4.01
C ALA A 18 3.75 18.63 4.87
N ILE A 19 4.38 19.81 4.81
CA ILE A 19 5.61 20.10 5.56
C ILE A 19 5.42 19.95 7.08
N PRO A 20 4.47 20.65 7.74
CA PRO A 20 4.27 20.51 9.19
C PRO A 20 3.79 19.11 9.56
N THR A 21 2.97 18.45 8.73
CA THR A 21 2.56 17.06 8.95
C THR A 21 3.76 16.11 8.92
N MET A 22 4.64 16.22 7.93
CA MET A 22 5.82 15.38 7.79
C MET A 22 6.81 15.60 8.94
N LEU A 23 7.03 16.86 9.35
CA LEU A 23 7.87 17.17 10.50
C LEU A 23 7.28 16.57 11.78
N GLY A 24 5.98 16.71 11.99
CA GLY A 24 5.27 16.11 13.12
C GLY A 24 5.41 14.59 13.14
N ILE A 25 5.23 13.93 12.00
CA ILE A 25 5.40 12.48 11.84
C ILE A 25 6.83 12.05 12.17
N VAL A 26 7.83 12.76 11.64
CA VAL A 26 9.26 12.47 11.91
C VAL A 26 9.56 12.54 13.40
N VAL A 27 9.20 13.66 14.04
CA VAL A 27 9.49 13.90 15.46
C VAL A 27 8.75 12.89 16.32
N LEU A 28 7.46 12.65 16.05
CA LEU A 28 6.65 11.69 16.79
C LEU A 28 7.21 10.26 16.66
N ASN A 29 7.49 9.80 15.44
CA ASN A 29 8.02 8.46 15.20
C ASN A 29 9.41 8.30 15.80
N PHE A 30 10.25 9.34 15.76
CA PHE A 30 11.57 9.33 16.39
C PHE A 30 11.46 9.06 17.89
N PHE A 31 10.63 9.83 18.60
CA PHE A 31 10.44 9.61 20.04
C PHE A 31 9.79 8.26 20.32
N LEU A 32 8.78 7.85 19.53
CA LEU A 32 8.11 6.56 19.70
C LEU A 32 9.08 5.39 19.58
N LEU A 33 9.98 5.41 18.59
CA LEU A 33 10.99 4.37 18.43
C LEU A 33 12.05 4.42 19.54
N LYS A 34 12.43 5.61 20.02
CA LYS A 34 13.39 5.77 21.12
C LYS A 34 12.85 5.37 22.50
N LEU A 35 11.53 5.27 22.66
CA LEU A 35 10.92 4.71 23.88
C LEU A 35 11.09 3.20 23.98
N ALA A 36 11.36 2.51 22.86
CA ALA A 36 11.64 1.08 22.89
C ALA A 36 13.02 0.84 23.54
N PRO A 37 13.12 -0.04 24.57
CA PRO A 37 14.37 -0.24 25.29
C PRO A 37 15.39 -0.96 24.42
N GLY A 38 16.61 -0.40 24.31
CA GLY A 38 17.80 -0.93 23.62
C GLY A 38 17.96 -0.48 22.15
N ASP A 39 19.05 -0.88 21.51
CA ASP A 39 19.51 -0.31 20.24
C ASP A 39 20.02 -1.37 19.23
N ALA A 40 20.47 -0.92 18.06
CA ALA A 40 21.01 -1.80 17.02
C ALA A 40 22.31 -2.50 17.44
N ALA A 41 23.13 -1.85 18.28
CA ALA A 41 24.36 -2.46 18.78
C ALA A 41 24.05 -3.66 19.69
N ASP A 42 22.99 -3.58 20.49
CA ASP A 42 22.53 -4.71 21.33
C ASP A 42 22.18 -5.94 20.49
N VAL A 43 21.48 -5.76 19.37
CA VAL A 43 21.11 -6.87 18.47
C VAL A 43 22.33 -7.44 17.77
N MET A 44 23.20 -6.57 17.25
CA MET A 44 24.44 -7.00 16.59
C MET A 44 25.36 -7.78 17.55
N ALA A 45 25.44 -7.35 18.80
CA ALA A 45 26.19 -8.05 19.83
C ALA A 45 25.61 -9.43 20.16
N ALA A 46 24.29 -9.49 20.36
CA ALA A 46 23.60 -10.74 20.66
C ALA A 46 23.81 -11.79 19.55
N GLU A 47 23.77 -11.37 18.27
CA GLU A 47 24.02 -12.27 17.14
C GLU A 47 25.48 -12.69 16.99
N SER A 48 26.42 -11.81 17.34
CA SER A 48 27.86 -12.12 17.25
C SER A 48 28.33 -13.15 18.28
N GLY A 49 27.55 -13.40 19.33
CA GLY A 49 27.86 -14.37 20.39
C GLY A 49 29.02 -13.98 21.32
N SER A 50 29.80 -12.95 20.98
CA SER A 50 30.91 -12.45 21.78
C SER A 50 31.13 -10.95 21.55
N ALA A 51 30.36 -10.11 22.23
CA ALA A 51 30.60 -8.67 22.26
C ALA A 51 31.22 -8.27 23.60
N THR A 52 32.43 -7.71 23.57
CA THR A 52 33.03 -7.09 24.76
C THR A 52 32.39 -5.72 25.01
N VAL A 53 32.48 -5.23 26.25
CA VAL A 53 31.97 -3.90 26.63
C VAL A 53 32.62 -2.80 25.79
N GLU A 54 33.90 -2.95 25.47
CA GLU A 54 34.66 -2.02 24.64
C GLU A 54 34.14 -2.01 23.19
N THR A 55 33.84 -3.19 22.63
CA THR A 55 33.28 -3.30 21.27
C THR A 55 31.89 -2.68 21.19
N MET A 56 31.09 -2.85 22.25
CA MET A 56 29.77 -2.23 22.38
C MET A 56 29.83 -0.71 22.44
N ALA A 57 30.75 -0.16 23.25
CA ALA A 57 30.94 1.28 23.34
C ALA A 57 31.38 1.88 22.00
N ALA A 58 32.35 1.24 21.32
CA ALA A 58 32.83 1.68 20.01
C ALA A 58 31.72 1.64 18.94
N LEU A 59 30.84 0.63 18.95
CA LEU A 59 29.68 0.58 18.04
C LEU A 59 28.70 1.71 18.30
N ARG A 60 28.39 1.99 19.57
CA ARG A 60 27.47 3.07 19.94
C ARG A 60 28.01 4.44 19.55
N GLU A 61 29.28 4.69 19.84
CA GLU A 61 29.96 5.93 19.45
C GLU A 61 29.99 6.11 17.93
N ARG A 62 30.37 5.05 17.19
CA ARG A 62 30.44 5.08 15.72
C ARG A 62 29.11 5.45 15.06
N PHE A 63 28.00 4.96 15.61
CA PHE A 63 26.66 5.24 15.08
C PHE A 63 25.96 6.39 15.82
N GLY A 64 26.63 7.06 16.75
CA GLY A 64 26.11 8.16 17.55
C GLY A 64 24.90 7.80 18.41
N LEU A 65 24.80 6.54 18.82
CA LEU A 65 23.69 5.98 19.63
C LEU A 65 23.76 6.41 21.09
N ASP A 66 24.96 6.77 21.56
CA ASP A 66 25.30 7.26 22.90
C ASP A 66 25.02 8.76 23.10
N ASN A 67 24.86 9.52 22.01
CA ASN A 67 24.51 10.94 22.07
C ASN A 67 23.18 11.18 22.81
N PRO A 68 22.99 12.34 23.48
CA PRO A 68 21.69 12.71 24.03
C PRO A 68 20.58 12.65 22.98
N ILE A 69 19.39 12.22 23.37
CA ILE A 69 18.25 11.99 22.44
C ILE A 69 17.95 13.21 21.57
N LEU A 70 18.03 14.42 22.14
CA LEU A 70 17.81 15.67 21.41
C LEU A 70 18.90 15.95 20.36
N VAL A 71 20.15 15.57 20.64
CA VAL A 71 21.26 15.67 19.69
C VAL A 71 21.05 14.67 18.55
N GLN A 72 20.61 13.44 18.85
CA GLN A 72 20.27 12.45 17.84
C GLN A 72 19.14 12.94 16.92
N LEU A 73 18.09 13.57 17.49
CA LEU A 73 17.02 14.17 16.70
C LEU A 73 17.53 15.33 15.83
N ALA A 74 18.34 16.23 16.38
CA ALA A 74 18.91 17.35 15.64
C ALA A 74 19.77 16.87 14.47
N ASN A 75 20.61 15.85 14.69
CA ASN A 75 21.41 15.21 13.65
C ASN A 75 20.52 14.58 12.57
N TYR A 76 19.46 13.88 12.97
CA TYR A 76 18.52 13.29 12.02
C TYR A 76 17.81 14.36 11.16
N LEU A 77 17.32 15.44 11.77
CA LEU A 77 16.70 16.55 11.06
C LEU A 77 17.69 17.28 10.14
N ASN A 78 18.94 17.44 10.58
CA ASN A 78 20.00 18.02 9.75
C ASN A 78 20.31 17.15 8.54
N ASN A 79 20.40 15.82 8.71
CA ASN A 79 20.56 14.89 7.60
C ASN A 79 19.40 14.99 6.60
N LEU A 80 18.15 15.04 7.09
CA LEU A 80 16.97 15.21 6.25
C LEU A 80 16.99 16.53 5.46
N ALA A 81 17.44 17.63 6.08
CA ALA A 81 17.59 18.92 5.41
C ALA A 81 18.59 18.87 4.23
N HIS A 82 19.52 17.92 4.26
CA HIS A 82 20.49 17.65 3.19
C HIS A 82 20.12 16.41 2.35
N PHE A 83 18.85 15.99 2.37
CA PHE A 83 18.32 14.85 1.62
C PHE A 83 18.96 13.50 1.95
N SER A 84 19.49 13.35 3.17
CA SER A 84 20.04 12.09 3.67
C SER A 84 19.08 11.45 4.67
N LEU A 85 18.70 10.20 4.42
CA LEU A 85 17.94 9.37 5.36
C LEU A 85 18.83 8.71 6.43
N GLY A 86 20.13 9.01 6.41
CA GLY A 86 21.11 8.39 7.30
C GLY A 86 21.64 7.05 6.79
N PHE A 87 22.23 6.30 7.72
CA PHE A 87 22.97 5.07 7.45
C PHE A 87 22.39 3.93 8.29
N SER A 88 22.33 2.73 7.70
CA SER A 88 21.89 1.51 8.37
C SER A 88 23.09 0.80 9.02
N PRO A 89 23.13 0.67 10.36
CA PRO A 89 24.15 -0.14 11.04
C PRO A 89 24.09 -1.61 10.62
N ARG A 90 22.88 -2.13 10.36
CA ARG A 90 22.65 -3.53 10.02
C ARG A 90 23.16 -3.91 8.64
N TYR A 91 22.83 -3.09 7.64
CA TYR A 91 23.16 -3.37 6.24
C TYR A 91 24.48 -2.73 5.80
N GLY A 92 25.04 -1.83 6.61
CA GLY A 92 26.30 -1.17 6.30
C GLY A 92 26.22 -0.25 5.07
N MET A 93 25.06 0.33 4.80
CA MET A 93 24.84 1.18 3.61
C MET A 93 23.82 2.30 3.86
N PRO A 94 23.75 3.31 2.96
CA PRO A 94 22.77 4.39 3.08
C PRO A 94 21.32 3.87 3.05
N VAL A 95 20.47 4.46 3.89
CA VAL A 95 19.06 4.07 4.00
C VAL A 95 18.30 4.37 2.70
N ALA A 96 18.66 5.44 2.00
CA ALA A 96 18.05 5.79 0.71
C ALA A 96 18.24 4.70 -0.35
N ASP A 97 19.43 4.09 -0.41
CA ASP A 97 19.74 3.02 -1.35
C ASP A 97 18.98 1.74 -1.03
N LEU A 98 18.88 1.38 0.26
CA LEU A 98 18.07 0.24 0.72
C LEU A 98 16.60 0.41 0.31
N ILE A 99 16.05 1.58 0.61
CA ILE A 99 14.67 1.91 0.25
C ILE A 99 14.48 1.88 -1.27
N GLY A 100 15.42 2.44 -2.04
CA GLY A 100 15.37 2.44 -3.51
C GLY A 100 15.35 1.03 -4.12
N GLN A 101 16.04 0.07 -3.50
CA GLN A 101 16.03 -1.33 -3.93
C GLN A 101 14.71 -2.06 -3.62
N ARG A 102 13.96 -1.63 -2.60
CA ARG A 102 12.75 -2.32 -2.12
C ARG A 102 11.45 -1.66 -2.56
N LEU A 103 11.46 -0.35 -2.77
CA LEU A 103 10.28 0.43 -3.18
C LEU A 103 9.61 -0.11 -4.46
N PRO A 104 10.33 -0.47 -5.54
CA PRO A 104 9.69 -1.01 -6.74
C PRO A 104 8.88 -2.29 -6.46
N GLY A 105 9.39 -3.17 -5.59
CA GLY A 105 8.71 -4.41 -5.20
C GLY A 105 7.36 -4.13 -4.55
N THR A 106 7.32 -3.20 -3.60
CA THR A 106 6.07 -2.81 -2.91
C THR A 106 5.10 -2.12 -3.85
N LEU A 107 5.56 -1.19 -4.69
CA LEU A 107 4.70 -0.49 -5.65
C LEU A 107 4.07 -1.44 -6.66
N MET A 108 4.84 -2.39 -7.21
CA MET A 108 4.33 -3.41 -8.13
C MET A 108 3.25 -4.26 -7.47
N LEU A 109 3.51 -4.73 -6.24
CA LEU A 109 2.57 -5.54 -5.47
C LEU A 109 1.27 -4.78 -5.17
N MET A 110 1.39 -3.53 -4.70
CA MET A 110 0.23 -2.69 -4.41
C MET A 110 -0.60 -2.41 -5.65
N LEU A 111 0.05 -2.05 -6.77
CA LEU A 111 -0.65 -1.77 -8.02
C LEU A 111 -1.35 -3.02 -8.55
N ALA A 112 -0.67 -4.18 -8.55
CA ALA A 112 -1.26 -5.44 -8.99
C ALA A 112 -2.47 -5.83 -8.12
N ALA A 113 -2.33 -5.74 -6.80
CA ALA A 113 -3.41 -6.03 -5.88
C ALA A 113 -4.61 -5.08 -6.04
N LEU A 114 -4.36 -3.78 -6.24
CA LEU A 114 -5.40 -2.78 -6.46
C LEU A 114 -6.15 -3.04 -7.78
N VAL A 115 -5.43 -3.34 -8.86
CA VAL A 115 -6.05 -3.70 -10.16
C VAL A 115 -6.92 -4.94 -10.01
N ILE A 116 -6.41 -6.00 -9.38
CA ILE A 116 -7.20 -7.22 -9.13
C ILE A 116 -8.45 -6.90 -8.30
N ALA A 117 -8.28 -6.16 -7.19
CA ALA A 117 -9.37 -5.83 -6.29
C ALA A 117 -10.47 -4.99 -6.97
N ILE A 118 -10.08 -4.00 -7.77
CA ILE A 118 -11.02 -3.15 -8.52
C ILE A 118 -11.69 -3.97 -9.62
N THR A 119 -10.94 -4.69 -10.46
CA THR A 119 -11.52 -5.43 -11.58
C THR A 119 -12.47 -6.51 -11.09
N VAL A 120 -12.05 -7.36 -10.14
CA VAL A 120 -12.90 -8.42 -9.62
C VAL A 120 -14.03 -7.84 -8.75
N GLY A 121 -13.75 -6.82 -7.95
CA GLY A 121 -14.76 -6.12 -7.16
C GLY A 121 -15.85 -5.49 -8.02
N LEU A 122 -15.49 -4.84 -9.13
CA LEU A 122 -16.44 -4.29 -10.10
C LEU A 122 -17.33 -5.38 -10.70
N LEU A 123 -16.74 -6.51 -11.09
CA LEU A 123 -17.46 -7.65 -11.66
C LEU A 123 -18.47 -8.23 -10.66
N LEU A 124 -18.02 -8.55 -9.44
CA LEU A 124 -18.86 -9.11 -8.39
C LEU A 124 -19.93 -8.12 -7.93
N GLY A 125 -19.57 -6.84 -7.76
CA GLY A 125 -20.51 -5.79 -7.38
C GLY A 125 -21.59 -5.54 -8.45
N SER A 126 -21.19 -5.56 -9.73
CA SER A 126 -22.14 -5.46 -10.85
C SER A 126 -23.09 -6.64 -10.90
N LEU A 127 -22.57 -7.84 -10.64
CA LEU A 127 -23.36 -9.07 -10.59
C LEU A 127 -24.39 -9.00 -9.44
N MET A 128 -23.95 -8.59 -8.24
CA MET A 128 -24.83 -8.39 -7.08
C MET A 128 -25.91 -7.33 -7.34
N ALA A 129 -25.57 -6.19 -7.96
CA ALA A 129 -26.55 -5.14 -8.27
C ALA A 129 -27.57 -5.57 -9.34
N THR A 130 -27.14 -6.35 -10.32
CA THR A 130 -28.00 -6.88 -11.39
C THR A 130 -29.01 -7.87 -10.82
N PHE A 131 -28.55 -8.76 -9.93
CA PHE A 131 -29.37 -9.78 -9.28
C PHE A 131 -29.83 -9.38 -7.87
N SER A 132 -29.96 -8.08 -7.60
CA SER A 132 -30.28 -7.54 -6.29
C SER A 132 -31.49 -8.23 -5.65
N GLY A 133 -31.33 -8.66 -4.40
CA GLY A 133 -32.36 -9.36 -3.62
C GLY A 133 -32.49 -10.86 -3.90
N ARG A 134 -31.87 -11.38 -4.97
CA ARG A 134 -31.85 -12.82 -5.29
C ARG A 134 -30.75 -13.56 -4.52
N VAL A 135 -30.73 -14.88 -4.65
CA VAL A 135 -29.75 -15.75 -3.97
C VAL A 135 -28.31 -15.41 -4.38
N ALA A 136 -28.06 -15.12 -5.65
CA ALA A 136 -26.72 -14.76 -6.13
C ALA A 136 -26.14 -13.54 -5.40
N ASP A 137 -26.95 -12.49 -5.19
CA ASP A 137 -26.56 -11.31 -4.42
C ASP A 137 -26.17 -11.65 -2.98
N ARG A 138 -27.00 -12.47 -2.30
CA ARG A 138 -26.74 -12.89 -0.91
C ARG A 138 -25.48 -13.74 -0.81
N VAL A 139 -25.31 -14.72 -1.70
CA VAL A 139 -24.15 -15.63 -1.70
C VAL A 139 -22.85 -14.84 -1.94
N ILE A 140 -22.81 -13.98 -2.97
CA ILE A 140 -21.62 -13.19 -3.26
C ILE A 140 -21.32 -12.22 -2.11
N SER A 141 -22.35 -11.60 -1.51
CA SER A 141 -22.19 -10.73 -0.35
C SER A 141 -21.60 -11.45 0.86
N ILE A 142 -22.09 -12.66 1.17
CA ILE A 142 -21.58 -13.50 2.27
C ILE A 142 -20.14 -13.91 2.00
N VAL A 143 -19.84 -14.44 0.80
CA VAL A 143 -18.48 -14.86 0.43
C VAL A 143 -17.50 -13.68 0.49
N SER A 144 -17.90 -12.50 -0.01
CA SER A 144 -17.09 -11.29 0.06
C SER A 144 -16.84 -10.86 1.51
N LEU A 145 -17.86 -10.94 2.38
CA LEU A 145 -17.73 -10.62 3.80
C LEU A 145 -16.78 -11.60 4.52
N LEU A 146 -16.84 -12.90 4.18
CA LEU A 146 -15.94 -13.90 4.76
C LEU A 146 -14.47 -13.54 4.49
N PHE A 147 -14.11 -13.22 3.25
CA PHE A 147 -12.73 -12.82 2.92
C PHE A 147 -12.29 -11.53 3.62
N TYR A 148 -13.21 -10.60 3.86
CA TYR A 148 -12.91 -9.39 4.62
C TYR A 148 -12.66 -9.67 6.11
N SER A 149 -13.36 -10.65 6.69
CA SER A 149 -13.26 -10.99 8.11
C SER A 149 -12.08 -11.91 8.45
N ILE A 150 -11.52 -12.63 7.48
CA ILE A 150 -10.38 -13.52 7.69
C ILE A 150 -9.09 -12.69 7.74
N PRO A 151 -8.18 -12.92 8.71
CA PRO A 151 -6.87 -12.26 8.74
C PRO A 151 -6.07 -12.48 7.45
N GLY A 152 -5.52 -11.41 6.88
CA GLY A 152 -4.83 -11.45 5.59
C GLY A 152 -3.64 -12.42 5.54
N PHE A 153 -2.86 -12.53 6.63
CA PHE A 153 -1.76 -13.49 6.71
C PHE A 153 -2.27 -14.94 6.60
N TRP A 154 -3.42 -15.24 7.19
CA TRP A 154 -3.98 -16.59 7.17
C TRP A 154 -4.45 -16.97 5.77
N ILE A 155 -5.10 -16.03 5.06
CA ILE A 155 -5.43 -16.20 3.64
C ILE A 155 -4.15 -16.51 2.86
N GLY A 156 -3.08 -15.73 3.08
CA GLY A 156 -1.79 -15.95 2.42
C GLY A 156 -1.23 -17.34 2.68
N LEU A 157 -1.20 -17.79 3.94
CA LEU A 157 -0.72 -19.13 4.30
C LEU A 157 -1.55 -20.24 3.67
N MET A 158 -2.88 -20.10 3.62
CA MET A 158 -3.75 -21.10 2.97
C MET A 158 -3.56 -21.13 1.46
N LEU A 159 -3.34 -19.98 0.82
CA LEU A 159 -3.03 -19.91 -0.60
C LEU A 159 -1.69 -20.59 -0.91
N ILE A 160 -0.66 -20.39 -0.09
CA ILE A 160 0.61 -21.13 -0.19
C ILE A 160 0.38 -22.63 -0.02
N LEU A 161 -0.34 -23.06 1.01
CA LEU A 161 -0.61 -24.48 1.27
C LEU A 161 -1.29 -25.14 0.07
N LEU A 162 -2.30 -24.50 -0.50
CA LEU A 162 -3.05 -25.05 -1.62
C LEU A 162 -2.25 -25.01 -2.92
N PHE A 163 -1.81 -23.83 -3.35
CA PHE A 163 -1.25 -23.62 -4.69
C PHE A 163 0.23 -23.96 -4.80
N SER A 164 0.99 -23.84 -3.71
CA SER A 164 2.42 -24.17 -3.71
C SER A 164 2.68 -25.58 -3.21
N VAL A 165 2.10 -25.97 -2.07
CA VAL A 165 2.44 -27.24 -1.42
C VAL A 165 1.63 -28.40 -1.97
N LYS A 166 0.29 -28.28 -2.07
CA LYS A 166 -0.57 -29.38 -2.52
C LYS A 166 -0.59 -29.52 -4.04
N LEU A 167 -0.71 -28.41 -4.77
CA LEU A 167 -0.86 -28.42 -6.22
C LEU A 167 0.46 -28.23 -6.99
N GLY A 168 1.47 -27.58 -6.39
CA GLY A 168 2.75 -27.30 -7.04
C GLY A 168 2.67 -26.30 -8.21
N TRP A 169 1.58 -25.53 -8.32
CA TRP A 169 1.34 -24.62 -9.44
C TRP A 169 2.15 -23.32 -9.32
N LEU A 170 2.22 -22.74 -8.12
CA LEU A 170 2.78 -21.42 -7.88
C LEU A 170 3.87 -21.46 -6.80
N PRO A 171 4.91 -20.62 -6.89
CA PRO A 171 5.96 -20.56 -5.89
C PRO A 171 5.41 -20.05 -4.54
N SER A 172 6.03 -20.46 -3.44
CA SER A 172 5.63 -20.09 -2.09
C SER A 172 6.17 -18.73 -1.64
N GLY A 173 7.22 -18.21 -2.27
CA GLY A 173 7.79 -16.90 -1.94
C GLY A 173 9.02 -16.52 -2.76
N GLY A 174 9.47 -15.27 -2.60
CA GLY A 174 10.49 -14.61 -3.42
C GLY A 174 9.90 -13.78 -4.56
N ASP A 175 10.74 -13.20 -5.42
CA ASP A 175 10.31 -12.41 -6.59
C ASP A 175 10.75 -13.00 -7.94
N SER A 176 11.54 -14.06 -7.91
CA SER A 176 12.11 -14.71 -9.10
C SER A 176 12.71 -16.08 -8.77
N THR A 177 12.92 -16.89 -9.80
CA THR A 177 13.63 -18.17 -9.70
C THR A 177 15.13 -17.91 -9.46
N ILE A 178 15.61 -18.37 -8.30
CA ILE A 178 17.01 -18.24 -7.88
C ILE A 178 17.93 -18.98 -8.86
N GLY A 179 19.00 -18.32 -9.30
CA GLY A 179 19.99 -18.88 -10.21
C GLY A 179 19.54 -18.93 -11.68
N SER A 180 18.34 -18.45 -12.00
CA SER A 180 17.88 -18.33 -13.39
C SER A 180 18.61 -17.20 -14.11
N ARG A 181 18.96 -17.41 -15.38
CA ARG A 181 19.53 -16.38 -16.27
C ARG A 181 18.49 -15.87 -17.27
N LEU A 182 17.22 -15.89 -16.87
CA LEU A 182 16.12 -15.48 -17.71
C LEU A 182 16.22 -13.98 -18.00
N THR A 183 15.99 -13.59 -19.25
CA THR A 183 15.94 -12.20 -19.69
C THR A 183 14.72 -11.98 -20.58
N GLY A 184 14.24 -10.74 -20.70
CA GLY A 184 13.09 -10.41 -21.54
C GLY A 184 11.76 -10.99 -21.03
N LEU A 185 10.93 -11.48 -21.95
CA LEU A 185 9.59 -12.01 -21.64
C LEU A 185 9.59 -13.20 -20.66
N PRO A 186 10.50 -14.20 -20.77
CA PRO A 186 10.59 -15.26 -19.78
C PRO A 186 10.80 -14.78 -18.34
N ALA A 187 11.63 -13.75 -18.13
CA ALA A 187 11.85 -13.17 -16.81
C ALA A 187 10.59 -12.47 -16.28
N LEU A 188 9.82 -11.83 -17.16
CA LEU A 188 8.54 -11.22 -16.79
C LEU A 188 7.52 -12.29 -16.37
N PHE A 189 7.39 -13.38 -17.13
CA PHE A 189 6.48 -14.48 -16.78
C PHE A 189 6.84 -15.13 -15.44
N ASP A 190 8.13 -15.33 -15.18
CA ASP A 190 8.62 -15.82 -13.90
C ASP A 190 8.19 -14.87 -12.77
N ARG A 191 8.52 -13.58 -12.89
CA ARG A 191 8.15 -12.57 -11.88
C ARG A 191 6.64 -12.48 -11.65
N VAL A 192 5.82 -12.57 -12.70
CA VAL A 192 4.35 -12.60 -12.58
C VAL A 192 3.90 -13.83 -11.80
N ARG A 193 4.48 -15.01 -12.06
CA ARG A 193 4.18 -16.25 -11.32
C ARG A 193 4.44 -16.10 -9.82
N TYR A 194 5.54 -15.46 -9.44
CA TYR A 194 5.85 -15.14 -8.03
C TYR A 194 4.90 -14.09 -7.44
N MET A 195 4.34 -13.21 -8.25
CA MET A 195 3.45 -12.15 -7.81
C MET A 195 1.98 -12.59 -7.63
N VAL A 196 1.53 -13.69 -8.25
CA VAL A 196 0.10 -14.10 -8.24
C VAL A 196 -0.45 -14.26 -6.83
N LEU A 197 0.20 -15.06 -6.00
CA LEU A 197 -0.26 -15.34 -4.63
C LEU A 197 -0.20 -14.12 -3.71
N PRO A 198 0.91 -13.36 -3.62
CA PRO A 198 0.95 -12.17 -2.78
C PRO A 198 -0.05 -11.11 -3.27
N ALA A 199 -0.16 -10.85 -4.58
CA ALA A 199 -1.11 -9.87 -5.10
C ALA A 199 -2.56 -10.27 -4.83
N THR A 200 -2.89 -11.55 -4.97
CA THR A 200 -4.24 -12.07 -4.68
C THR A 200 -4.55 -12.00 -3.18
N SER A 201 -3.59 -12.33 -2.32
CA SER A 201 -3.75 -12.24 -0.86
C SER A 201 -4.06 -10.81 -0.43
N LEU A 202 -3.31 -9.84 -0.96
CA LEU A 202 -3.53 -8.42 -0.69
C LEU A 202 -4.85 -7.94 -1.31
N ALA A 203 -5.18 -8.37 -2.53
CA ALA A 203 -6.38 -7.96 -3.24
C ALA A 203 -7.67 -8.45 -2.58
N LEU A 204 -7.70 -9.66 -2.01
CA LEU A 204 -8.91 -10.25 -1.42
C LEU A 204 -9.52 -9.40 -0.31
N PHE A 205 -8.69 -8.73 0.49
CA PHE A 205 -9.15 -7.79 1.52
C PHE A 205 -9.91 -6.60 0.89
N TYR A 206 -9.32 -5.98 -0.13
CA TYR A 206 -9.90 -4.82 -0.80
C TYR A 206 -11.06 -5.16 -1.74
N LEU A 207 -11.07 -6.37 -2.30
CA LEU A 207 -12.10 -6.87 -3.21
C LEU A 207 -13.48 -6.78 -2.56
N ALA A 208 -13.61 -7.18 -1.30
CA ALA A 208 -14.87 -7.11 -0.57
C ALA A 208 -15.42 -5.67 -0.46
N ILE A 209 -14.51 -4.70 -0.27
CA ILE A 209 -14.85 -3.28 -0.18
C ILE A 209 -15.33 -2.79 -1.55
N TYR A 210 -14.58 -3.06 -2.63
CA TYR A 210 -14.94 -2.63 -3.98
C TYR A 210 -16.21 -3.30 -4.48
N ALA A 211 -16.43 -4.58 -4.18
CA ALA A 211 -17.66 -5.28 -4.55
C ALA A 211 -18.90 -4.66 -3.90
N ARG A 212 -18.83 -4.36 -2.60
CA ARG A 212 -19.93 -3.73 -1.86
C ARG A 212 -20.18 -2.30 -2.31
N LEU A 213 -19.12 -1.52 -2.50
CA LEU A 213 -19.20 -0.15 -2.97
C LEU A 213 -19.82 -0.07 -4.36
N THR A 214 -19.36 -0.92 -5.28
CA THR A 214 -19.90 -1.00 -6.65
C THR A 214 -21.38 -1.38 -6.61
N ARG A 215 -21.76 -2.38 -5.81
CA ARG A 215 -23.16 -2.78 -5.65
C ARG A 215 -24.02 -1.63 -5.18
N ALA A 216 -23.60 -0.92 -4.14
CA ALA A 216 -24.34 0.22 -3.58
C ALA A 216 -24.48 1.35 -4.60
N ALA A 217 -23.38 1.78 -5.22
CA ALA A 217 -23.36 2.85 -6.21
C ALA A 217 -24.20 2.50 -7.45
N MET A 218 -24.18 1.26 -7.92
CA MET A 218 -25.02 0.84 -9.05
C MET A 218 -26.51 0.83 -8.71
N LEU A 219 -26.89 0.42 -7.50
CA LEU A 219 -28.29 0.46 -7.06
C LEU A 219 -28.79 1.90 -6.93
N GLU A 220 -27.95 2.81 -6.44
CA GLU A 220 -28.24 4.25 -6.40
C GLU A 220 -28.40 4.83 -7.80
N VAL A 221 -27.44 4.60 -8.71
CA VAL A 221 -27.54 5.11 -10.09
C VAL A 221 -28.76 4.52 -10.82
N LYS A 222 -29.09 3.25 -10.57
CA LYS A 222 -30.23 2.57 -11.20
C LYS A 222 -31.57 3.23 -10.83
N SER A 223 -31.67 3.94 -9.71
CA SER A 223 -32.90 4.63 -9.30
C SER A 223 -33.08 6.01 -9.95
N GLN A 224 -32.06 6.52 -10.65
CA GLN A 224 -32.08 7.87 -11.23
C GLN A 224 -32.91 7.97 -12.53
N ASP A 225 -33.49 9.16 -12.77
CA ASP A 225 -34.44 9.39 -13.86
C ASP A 225 -33.85 9.24 -15.26
N PHE A 226 -32.56 9.52 -15.44
CA PHE A 226 -31.90 9.32 -16.73
C PHE A 226 -31.84 7.83 -17.12
N VAL A 227 -31.76 6.92 -16.14
CA VAL A 227 -31.78 5.46 -16.37
C VAL A 227 -33.18 5.00 -16.76
N ARG A 228 -34.22 5.54 -16.11
CA ARG A 228 -35.64 5.29 -16.48
C ARG A 228 -35.91 5.77 -17.90
N THR A 229 -35.42 6.95 -18.25
CA THR A 229 -35.54 7.53 -19.60
C THR A 229 -34.82 6.68 -20.64
N ALA A 230 -33.59 6.24 -20.37
CA ALA A 230 -32.83 5.37 -21.27
C ALA A 230 -33.55 4.02 -21.50
N ARG A 231 -34.15 3.44 -20.44
CA ARG A 231 -34.98 2.24 -20.56
C ARG A 231 -36.23 2.48 -21.42
N ALA A 232 -36.92 3.60 -21.21
CA ALA A 232 -38.11 3.96 -22.00
C ALA A 232 -37.77 4.16 -23.50
N LYS A 233 -36.55 4.60 -23.81
CA LYS A 233 -36.02 4.70 -25.18
C LYS A 233 -35.60 3.35 -25.79
N GLY A 234 -35.80 2.23 -25.10
CA GLY A 234 -35.51 0.89 -25.62
C GLY A 234 -34.03 0.48 -25.57
N VAL A 235 -33.20 1.16 -24.78
CA VAL A 235 -31.79 0.77 -24.60
C VAL A 235 -31.72 -0.65 -24.01
N SER A 236 -30.95 -1.53 -24.66
CA SER A 236 -30.81 -2.93 -24.22
C SER A 236 -30.32 -3.03 -22.76
N PRO A 237 -30.69 -4.09 -22.01
CA PRO A 237 -30.24 -4.27 -20.62
C PRO A 237 -28.72 -4.24 -20.44
N PHE A 238 -27.96 -4.83 -21.38
CA PHE A 238 -26.50 -4.86 -21.32
C PHE A 238 -25.89 -3.45 -21.46
N PHE A 239 -26.33 -2.67 -22.45
CA PHE A 239 -25.86 -1.30 -22.63
C PHE A 239 -26.33 -0.37 -21.50
N LEU A 240 -27.53 -0.59 -20.96
CA LEU A 240 -28.03 0.14 -19.80
C LEU A 240 -27.14 -0.08 -18.58
N ILE A 241 -26.78 -1.33 -18.28
CA ILE A 241 -25.92 -1.67 -17.14
C ILE A 241 -24.50 -1.14 -17.34
N THR A 242 -23.85 -1.44 -18.47
CA THR A 242 -22.43 -1.14 -18.67
C THR A 242 -22.17 0.35 -18.94
N ARG A 243 -22.95 0.96 -19.83
CA ARG A 243 -22.66 2.31 -20.35
C ARG A 243 -23.33 3.43 -19.56
N HIS A 244 -24.48 3.15 -18.94
CA HIS A 244 -25.24 4.15 -18.18
C HIS A 244 -25.11 3.98 -16.67
N ILE A 245 -25.24 2.77 -16.14
CA ILE A 245 -25.21 2.55 -14.68
C ILE A 245 -23.78 2.44 -14.16
N LEU A 246 -23.02 1.45 -14.63
CA LEU A 246 -21.67 1.15 -14.15
C LEU A 246 -20.73 2.34 -14.34
N ARG A 247 -20.76 2.99 -15.50
CA ARG A 247 -19.92 4.17 -15.79
C ARG A 247 -20.09 5.30 -14.77
N ASN A 248 -21.31 5.57 -14.32
CA ASN A 248 -21.57 6.58 -13.30
C ASN A 248 -21.23 6.07 -11.88
N ALA A 249 -21.36 4.76 -11.65
CA ALA A 249 -20.94 4.13 -10.40
C ALA A 249 -19.40 4.11 -10.20
N LEU A 250 -18.60 4.35 -11.26
CA LEU A 250 -17.13 4.41 -11.15
C LEU A 250 -16.61 5.63 -10.38
N ILE A 251 -17.39 6.71 -10.27
CA ILE A 251 -16.95 7.97 -9.63
C ILE A 251 -16.53 7.77 -8.15
N PRO A 252 -17.35 7.16 -7.28
CA PRO A 252 -16.93 6.87 -5.90
C PRO A 252 -15.81 5.81 -5.84
N ILE A 253 -15.73 4.92 -6.83
CA ILE A 253 -14.74 3.83 -6.87
C ILE A 253 -13.34 4.38 -7.16
N THR A 254 -13.20 5.33 -8.09
CA THR A 254 -11.92 5.98 -8.39
C THR A 254 -11.42 6.81 -7.21
N THR A 255 -12.34 7.43 -6.46
CA THR A 255 -12.01 8.16 -5.21
C THR A 255 -11.46 7.21 -4.15
N MET A 256 -12.15 6.09 -3.91
CA MET A 256 -11.72 5.09 -2.94
C MET A 256 -10.42 4.39 -3.36
N ALA A 257 -10.18 4.20 -4.66
CA ALA A 257 -8.95 3.63 -5.19
C ALA A 257 -7.71 4.41 -4.76
N GLY A 258 -7.69 5.74 -4.94
CA GLY A 258 -6.50 6.50 -4.57
C GLY A 258 -6.32 6.66 -3.06
N MET A 259 -7.40 6.73 -2.27
CA MET A 259 -7.29 6.73 -0.80
C MET A 259 -6.71 5.41 -0.28
N HIS A 260 -7.17 4.27 -0.82
CA HIS A 260 -6.64 2.96 -0.44
C HIS A 260 -5.21 2.74 -0.89
N PHE A 261 -4.82 3.26 -2.05
CA PHE A 261 -3.43 3.19 -2.50
C PHE A 261 -2.48 3.80 -1.46
N GLY A 262 -2.84 4.95 -0.85
CA GLY A 262 -2.06 5.54 0.24
C GLY A 262 -1.99 4.63 1.48
N GLY A 263 -3.09 4.02 1.88
CA GLY A 263 -3.16 3.15 3.07
C GLY A 263 -2.65 1.72 2.89
N MET A 264 -2.40 1.28 1.64
CA MET A 264 -2.06 -0.12 1.32
C MET A 264 -0.70 -0.58 1.82
N LEU A 265 0.21 0.35 2.15
CA LEU A 265 1.53 0.02 2.68
C LEU A 265 1.48 -0.82 3.96
N GLY A 266 0.54 -0.53 4.86
CA GLY A 266 0.39 -1.30 6.11
C GLY A 266 0.00 -2.77 5.85
N GLY A 267 -0.92 -3.02 4.91
CA GLY A 267 -1.30 -4.38 4.52
C GLY A 267 -0.20 -5.10 3.74
N ALA A 268 0.58 -4.37 2.96
CA ALA A 268 1.71 -4.91 2.21
C ALA A 268 2.78 -5.52 3.13
N VAL A 269 3.07 -4.93 4.30
CA VAL A 269 4.04 -5.48 5.29
C VAL A 269 3.78 -6.96 5.57
N VAL A 270 2.54 -7.31 5.88
CA VAL A 270 2.15 -8.67 6.25
C VAL A 270 2.32 -9.61 5.06
N VAL A 271 1.81 -9.21 3.89
CA VAL A 271 1.88 -10.02 2.67
C VAL A 271 3.33 -10.21 2.23
N GLU A 272 4.14 -9.16 2.21
CA GLU A 272 5.54 -9.24 1.82
C GLU A 272 6.37 -10.13 2.76
N THR A 273 6.07 -10.11 4.06
CA THR A 273 6.72 -10.99 5.03
C THR A 273 6.34 -12.45 4.81
N VAL A 274 5.04 -12.75 4.65
CA VAL A 274 4.55 -14.13 4.42
C VAL A 274 5.13 -14.74 3.15
N TYR A 275 5.17 -13.98 2.07
CA TYR A 275 5.66 -14.44 0.76
C TYR A 275 7.16 -14.18 0.56
N SER A 276 7.88 -13.70 1.57
CA SER A 276 9.30 -13.30 1.41
C SER A 276 9.55 -12.35 0.23
N TRP A 277 8.55 -11.54 -0.13
CA TRP A 277 8.63 -10.60 -1.24
C TRP A 277 9.59 -9.46 -0.88
N PRO A 278 10.55 -9.09 -1.75
CA PRO A 278 11.56 -8.07 -1.46
C PRO A 278 10.95 -6.66 -1.60
N GLY A 279 10.16 -6.26 -0.61
CA GLY A 279 9.55 -4.93 -0.53
C GLY A 279 9.89 -4.17 0.76
N LEU A 280 9.40 -2.93 0.84
CA LEU A 280 9.57 -2.01 1.96
C LEU A 280 8.89 -2.50 3.22
N GLY A 281 7.77 -3.19 3.11
CA GLY A 281 7.05 -3.71 4.24
C GLY A 281 7.82 -4.84 4.92
N ARG A 282 8.40 -5.75 4.13
CA ARG A 282 9.34 -6.76 4.65
C ARG A 282 10.60 -6.10 5.23
N LEU A 283 11.16 -5.09 4.57
CA LEU A 283 12.31 -4.34 5.09
C LEU A 283 11.99 -3.67 6.43
N ALA A 284 10.79 -3.13 6.60
CA ALA A 284 10.34 -2.57 7.86
C ALA A 284 10.27 -3.64 8.96
N PHE A 285 9.70 -4.81 8.67
CA PHE A 285 9.68 -5.93 9.62
C PHE A 285 11.09 -6.33 10.04
N GLU A 286 12.00 -6.50 9.09
CA GLU A 286 13.41 -6.83 9.35
C GLU A 286 14.11 -5.73 10.18
N ALA A 287 13.83 -4.46 9.91
CA ALA A 287 14.40 -3.33 10.65
C ALA A 287 13.86 -3.23 12.09
N VAL A 288 12.59 -3.60 12.34
CA VAL A 288 12.06 -3.72 13.71
C VAL A 288 12.82 -4.80 14.48
N MET A 289 13.01 -5.98 13.86
CA MET A 289 13.73 -7.08 14.51
C MET A 289 15.20 -6.74 14.75
N ALA A 290 15.85 -6.05 13.81
CA ALA A 290 17.24 -5.61 13.91
C ALA A 290 17.43 -4.33 14.76
N ARG A 291 16.34 -3.72 15.23
CA ARG A 291 16.34 -2.40 15.91
C ARG A 291 17.06 -1.31 15.13
N ASP A 292 16.98 -1.39 13.80
CA ASP A 292 17.53 -0.38 12.90
C ASP A 292 16.55 0.78 12.74
N PHE A 293 16.61 1.70 13.70
CA PHE A 293 15.71 2.85 13.73
C PHE A 293 15.94 3.84 12.59
N SER A 294 17.15 3.92 12.02
CA SER A 294 17.43 4.74 10.84
C SER A 294 16.59 4.27 9.64
N VAL A 295 16.58 2.95 9.40
CA VAL A 295 15.78 2.36 8.32
C VAL A 295 14.29 2.54 8.58
N LEU A 296 13.82 2.29 9.81
CA LEU A 296 12.40 2.48 10.16
C LEU A 296 11.92 3.91 9.96
N LEU A 297 12.69 4.90 10.42
CA LEU A 297 12.34 6.32 10.23
C LEU A 297 12.31 6.70 8.75
N GLY A 298 13.25 6.20 7.96
CA GLY A 298 13.24 6.38 6.51
C GLY A 298 12.00 5.78 5.83
N ILE A 299 11.62 4.56 6.19
CA ILE A 299 10.43 3.90 5.63
C ILE A 299 9.15 4.61 6.07
N LEU A 300 9.03 5.00 7.34
CA LEU A 300 7.86 5.70 7.86
C LEU A 300 7.71 7.09 7.22
N LEU A 301 8.82 7.81 7.03
CA LEU A 301 8.85 9.08 6.31
C LEU A 301 8.38 8.90 4.86
N LEU A 302 8.94 7.93 4.14
CA LEU A 302 8.54 7.64 2.76
C LEU A 302 7.08 7.22 2.67
N SER A 303 6.61 6.38 3.59
CA SER A 303 5.22 5.92 3.64
C SER A 303 4.26 7.09 3.80
N SER A 304 4.60 8.03 4.70
CA SER A 304 3.83 9.24 4.93
C SER A 304 3.83 10.16 3.71
N PHE A 305 4.98 10.30 3.05
CA PHE A 305 5.10 11.03 1.79
C PHE A 305 4.23 10.40 0.69
N MET A 306 4.26 9.07 0.54
CA MET A 306 3.43 8.34 -0.43
C MET A 306 1.93 8.55 -0.17
N VAL A 307 1.49 8.53 1.08
CA VAL A 307 0.09 8.83 1.45
C VAL A 307 -0.29 10.26 1.04
N ILE A 308 0.55 11.24 1.32
CA ILE A 308 0.32 12.64 0.95
C ILE A 308 0.23 12.79 -0.57
N VAL A 309 1.15 12.17 -1.32
CA VAL A 309 1.15 12.20 -2.78
C VAL A 309 -0.08 11.50 -3.35
N ALA A 310 -0.47 10.35 -2.81
CA ALA A 310 -1.67 9.63 -3.24
C ALA A 310 -2.94 10.45 -3.01
N ASN A 311 -3.08 11.06 -1.83
CA ASN A 311 -4.22 11.93 -1.52
C ASN A 311 -4.25 13.18 -2.41
N ALA A 312 -3.09 13.81 -2.66
CA ALA A 312 -2.99 14.93 -3.57
C ALA A 312 -3.39 14.55 -5.00
N ALA A 313 -3.00 13.36 -5.46
CA ALA A 313 -3.40 12.84 -6.76
C ALA A 313 -4.93 12.62 -6.83
N VAL A 314 -5.56 12.10 -5.77
CA VAL A 314 -7.02 11.96 -5.69
C VAL A 314 -7.71 13.31 -5.75
N ASP A 315 -7.26 14.29 -4.96
CA ASP A 315 -7.85 15.62 -4.92
C ASP A 315 -7.78 16.30 -6.31
N LEU A 316 -6.66 16.11 -7.03
CA LEU A 316 -6.50 16.60 -8.40
C LEU A 316 -7.41 15.88 -9.40
N LEU A 317 -7.51 14.54 -9.30
CA LEU A 317 -8.42 13.75 -10.14
C LEU A 317 -9.88 14.16 -9.90
N GLN A 318 -10.28 14.38 -8.65
CA GLN A 318 -11.63 14.85 -8.31
C GLN A 318 -11.89 16.25 -8.84
N ALA A 319 -10.95 17.19 -8.68
CA ALA A 319 -11.09 18.55 -9.20
C ALA A 319 -11.20 18.58 -10.73
N TRP A 320 -10.66 17.57 -11.42
CA TRP A 320 -10.78 17.40 -12.87
C TRP A 320 -12.10 16.72 -13.28
N ILE A 321 -12.51 15.65 -12.58
CA ILE A 321 -13.72 14.87 -12.88
C ILE A 321 -15.00 15.65 -12.54
N ASP A 322 -15.04 16.35 -11.41
CA ASP A 322 -16.21 17.10 -10.97
C ASP A 322 -15.86 18.59 -10.70
N PRO A 323 -16.20 19.50 -11.63
CA PRO A 323 -15.94 20.92 -11.47
C PRO A 323 -16.76 21.58 -10.36
N ARG A 324 -17.75 20.90 -9.75
CA ARG A 324 -18.63 21.43 -8.69
C ARG A 324 -18.03 21.34 -7.28
N ILE A 325 -17.03 20.46 -7.07
CA ILE A 325 -16.41 20.23 -5.75
C ILE A 325 -15.52 21.42 -5.29
N GLY A 326 -15.18 22.34 -6.21
CA GLY A 326 -14.29 23.47 -5.92
C GLY A 326 -14.88 24.66 -5.13
N ALA A 327 -16.16 24.62 -4.72
CA ALA A 327 -16.83 25.76 -4.08
C ALA A 327 -17.09 25.60 -2.57
N SER A 328 -16.83 24.44 -1.96
CA SER A 328 -17.09 24.20 -0.54
C SER A 328 -15.91 23.50 0.14
N ARG A 329 -14.83 24.23 0.42
CA ARG A 329 -13.82 23.92 1.46
C ARG A 329 -12.77 25.02 1.56
#